data_AF-A0A174GGY3-F1
#
_entry.id   AF-A0A174GGY3-F1
#
_cell.length_a   1.000
_cell.length_b   1.000
_cell.length_c   1.000
_cell.angle_alpha   90.00
_cell.angle_beta   90.00
_cell.angle_gamma   90.00
#
_symmetry.space_group_name_H-M   'P 1'
#
loop_
_entity.id
_entity.type
_entity.pdbx_description
1 polymer ?
#
loop_
_entity_poly.entity_id
_entity_poly.type
_entity_poly.pdbx_seq_one_letter_code
_entity_poly.pdbx_strand_id
1 'polypeptide(L)'
;MKRSINNKTPNKGGRPTKKLSEKRKYRITVKMATEEYYAMKLKAKNAGVSASEIVRMAIRDCHIRARLTTEQADYIRKLCGMANNLNQLTRKAHREGVRLHYGQCQHLLLSLENIIDHISL
;
A
#
# COMPACT_ATOMS: atom_id res chain seq x y z
N MET A 1 17.94 26.57 -8.25
CA MET A 1 17.87 26.89 -6.81
C MET A 1 18.98 26.15 -6.07
N LYS A 2 19.97 26.87 -5.51
CA LYS A 2 21.11 26.28 -4.80
C LYS A 2 20.70 25.88 -3.37
N ARG A 3 20.82 24.59 -3.01
CA ARG A 3 20.61 24.11 -1.63
C ARG A 3 21.84 24.48 -0.79
N SER A 4 21.71 25.43 0.12
CA SER A 4 22.73 25.74 1.12
C SER A 4 22.82 24.61 2.13
N ILE A 5 23.90 23.82 2.07
CA ILE A 5 24.25 22.83 3.08
C ILE A 5 24.90 23.61 4.22
N ASN A 6 24.10 23.92 5.24
CA ASN A 6 24.54 24.65 6.42
C ASN A 6 25.34 23.70 7.34
N ASN A 7 26.60 23.43 7.00
CA ASN A 7 27.54 22.68 7.85
C ASN A 7 28.01 23.57 9.00
N LYS A 8 27.17 23.72 10.04
CA LYS A 8 27.62 24.28 11.32
C LYS A 8 28.60 23.30 11.96
N THR A 9 29.82 23.77 12.22
CA THR A 9 30.84 23.04 12.97
C THR A 9 30.29 22.68 14.37
N PRO A 10 30.46 21.42 14.83
CA PRO A 10 29.98 21.02 16.14
C PRO A 10 30.76 21.74 17.24
N ASN A 11 30.04 22.28 18.23
CA ASN A 11 30.66 22.92 19.40
C ASN A 11 31.51 21.89 20.16
N LYS A 12 32.77 22.24 20.46
CA LYS A 12 33.68 21.39 21.25
C LYS A 12 33.12 21.22 22.67
N GLY A 13 32.94 19.98 23.11
CA GLY A 13 32.57 19.62 24.49
C GLY A 13 31.07 19.39 24.76
N GLY A 14 30.19 19.57 23.78
CA GLY A 14 28.74 19.32 23.93
C GLY A 14 28.30 17.93 23.48
N ARG A 15 27.08 17.51 23.87
CA ARG A 15 26.42 16.32 23.29
C ARG A 15 26.34 16.49 21.76
N PRO A 16 26.82 15.52 20.97
CA PRO A 16 26.77 15.60 19.52
C PRO A 16 25.37 15.93 19.00
N THR A 17 25.30 16.86 18.04
CA THR A 17 24.06 17.25 17.40
C THR A 17 23.53 16.11 16.54
N LYS A 18 22.28 15.70 16.77
CA LYS A 18 21.59 14.74 15.91
C LYS A 18 21.40 15.30 14.51
N LYS A 19 21.51 14.44 13.49
CA LYS A 19 21.18 14.81 12.11
C LYS A 19 19.71 15.22 12.01
N LEU A 20 19.37 16.01 10.98
CA LEU A 20 17.98 16.45 10.77
C LEU A 20 17.02 15.26 10.59
N SER A 21 17.48 14.18 9.94
CA SER A 21 16.73 12.92 9.77
C SER A 21 16.47 12.16 11.08
N GLU A 22 17.35 12.30 12.07
CA GLU A 22 17.23 11.64 13.37
C GLU A 22 16.42 12.47 14.38
N LYS A 23 16.20 13.75 14.08
CA LYS A 23 15.48 14.68 14.95
C LYS A 23 13.98 14.56 14.72
N ARG A 24 13.25 14.11 15.73
CA ARG A 24 11.78 14.12 15.77
C ARG A 24 11.26 15.56 15.88
N LYS A 25 11.17 16.28 14.75
CA LYS A 25 10.81 17.72 14.68
C LYS A 25 9.31 17.97 14.62
N TYR A 26 8.55 17.09 13.98
CA TYR A 26 7.12 17.26 13.74
C TYR A 26 6.30 16.72 14.91
N ARG A 27 5.20 17.40 15.24
CA ARG A 27 4.26 17.02 16.29
C ARG A 27 2.87 16.89 15.71
N ILE A 28 2.18 15.80 16.05
CA ILE A 28 0.77 15.57 15.78
C ILE A 28 0.07 15.47 17.14
N THR A 29 -1.02 16.21 17.32
CA THR A 29 -1.87 16.13 18.52
C THR A 29 -3.11 15.34 18.19
N VAL A 30 -3.45 14.34 18.99
CA VAL A 30 -4.65 13.52 18.85
C VAL A 30 -5.47 13.66 20.13
N LYS A 31 -6.76 13.97 19.99
CA LYS A 31 -7.73 13.88 21.10
C LYS A 31 -8.29 12.47 21.12
N MET A 32 -8.35 11.86 22.29
CA MET A 32 -8.79 10.48 22.49
C MET A 32 -9.99 10.46 23.42
N ALA A 33 -10.89 9.49 23.23
CA ALA A 33 -11.87 9.13 24.24
C ALA A 33 -11.17 8.51 25.47
N THR A 34 -11.86 8.51 26.61
CA THR A 34 -11.33 7.96 27.87
C THR A 34 -10.86 6.52 27.71
N GLU A 35 -11.65 5.68 27.03
CA GLU A 35 -11.33 4.27 26.79
C GLU A 35 -10.05 4.10 25.96
N GLU A 36 -9.96 4.81 24.82
CA GLU A 36 -8.81 4.76 23.92
C GLU A 36 -7.52 5.17 24.63
N TYR A 37 -7.58 6.24 25.44
CA TYR A 37 -6.44 6.74 26.20
C TYR A 37 -5.91 5.71 27.19
N TYR A 38 -6.80 5.10 27.99
CA TYR A 38 -6.39 4.10 28.98
C TYR A 38 -5.96 2.78 28.33
N ALA A 39 -6.59 2.37 27.23
CA ALA A 39 -6.16 1.21 26.46
C ALA A 39 -4.74 1.40 25.90
N MET A 40 -4.45 2.57 25.31
CA MET A 40 -3.09 2.90 24.85
C MET A 40 -2.10 2.92 26.03
N LYS A 41 -2.47 3.53 27.16
CA LYS A 41 -1.61 3.62 28.35
C LYS A 41 -1.27 2.23 28.91
N LEU A 42 -2.24 1.33 28.97
CA LEU A 42 -2.05 -0.05 29.40
C LEU A 42 -1.12 -0.80 28.44
N LYS A 43 -1.32 -0.67 27.12
CA LYS A 43 -0.42 -1.26 26.11
C LYS A 43 1.02 -0.74 26.25
N ALA A 44 1.18 0.57 26.45
CA ALA A 44 2.50 1.18 26.67
C ALA A 44 3.18 0.61 27.93
N LYS A 45 2.44 0.49 29.04
CA LYS A 45 2.92 -0.11 30.29
C LYS A 45 3.36 -1.57 30.08
N ASN A 46 2.52 -2.38 29.44
CA ASN A 46 2.81 -3.79 29.20
C ASN A 46 4.02 -4.01 28.29
N ALA A 47 4.22 -3.14 27.30
CA ALA A 47 5.38 -3.16 26.42
C ALA A 47 6.63 -2.50 27.04
N GLY A 48 6.54 -1.91 28.23
CA GLY A 48 7.66 -1.22 28.88
C GLY A 48 8.13 0.05 28.15
N VAL A 49 7.27 0.67 27.34
CA VAL A 49 7.62 1.85 26.52
C VAL A 49 6.76 3.06 26.87
N SER A 50 7.22 4.25 26.47
CA SER A 50 6.41 5.47 26.63
C SER A 50 5.17 5.47 25.72
N ALA A 51 4.12 6.20 26.11
CA ALA A 51 2.93 6.40 25.29
C ALA A 51 3.25 6.95 23.88
N SER A 52 4.24 7.83 23.77
CA SER A 52 4.64 8.33 22.45
C SER A 52 5.37 7.28 21.61
N GLU A 53 6.08 6.33 22.23
CA GLU A 53 6.77 5.28 21.49
C GLU A 53 5.79 4.21 21.02
N ILE A 54 4.80 3.81 21.84
CA ILE A 54 3.79 2.85 21.38
C ILE A 54 3.01 3.37 20.17
N VAL A 55 2.68 4.68 20.15
CA VAL A 55 2.04 5.31 18.99
C VAL A 55 2.95 5.30 17.77
N ARG A 56 4.25 5.54 17.95
CA ARG A 56 5.22 5.48 16.83
C ARG A 56 5.41 4.07 16.30
N MET A 57 5.42 3.06 17.17
CA MET A 57 5.47 1.65 16.76
C MET A 57 4.20 1.31 15.97
N ALA A 58 3.03 1.66 16.51
CA ALA A 58 1.76 1.47 15.83
C ALA A 58 1.74 2.14 14.44
N ILE A 59 2.27 3.35 14.29
CA ILE A 59 2.34 4.03 12.97
C ILE A 59 3.31 3.33 12.02
N ARG A 60 4.47 2.85 12.49
CA ARG A 60 5.44 2.13 11.64
C ARG A 60 4.87 0.82 11.11
N ASP A 61 4.11 0.12 11.95
CA ASP A 61 3.58 -1.21 11.64
C ASP A 61 2.13 -1.16 11.14
N CYS A 62 1.49 0.01 11.09
CA CYS A 62 0.12 0.10 10.60
C CYS A 62 0.07 -0.14 9.08
N HIS A 63 -0.78 -1.08 8.69
CA HIS A 63 -1.14 -1.25 7.29
C HIS A 63 -2.46 -0.52 7.04
N ILE A 64 -2.37 0.72 6.56
CA ILE A 64 -3.53 1.44 6.05
C ILE A 64 -3.80 0.93 4.65
N ARG A 65 -4.80 0.05 4.50
CA ARG A 65 -5.28 -0.38 3.18
C ARG A 65 -6.12 0.74 2.59
N ALA A 66 -5.59 1.41 1.58
CA ALA A 66 -6.39 2.33 0.78
C ALA A 66 -7.57 1.57 0.14
N ARG A 67 -8.73 2.23 0.04
CA ARG A 67 -9.82 1.70 -0.77
C ARG A 67 -9.33 1.61 -2.23
N LEU A 68 -9.70 0.54 -2.92
CA LEU A 68 -9.43 0.41 -4.35
C LEU A 68 -9.95 1.67 -5.07
N THR A 69 -9.12 2.23 -5.94
CA THR A 69 -9.59 3.30 -6.83
C THR A 69 -10.70 2.75 -7.74
N THR A 70 -11.54 3.62 -8.27
CA THR A 70 -12.58 3.22 -9.24
C THR A 70 -11.96 2.47 -10.42
N GLU A 71 -10.81 2.96 -10.91
CA GLU A 71 -10.04 2.35 -11.98
C GLU A 71 -9.55 0.93 -11.64
N GLN A 72 -8.96 0.74 -10.45
CA GLN A 72 -8.52 -0.58 -9.98
C GLN A 72 -9.70 -1.56 -9.85
N ALA A 73 -10.83 -1.09 -9.33
CA ALA A 73 -12.04 -1.91 -9.22
C ALA A 73 -12.57 -2.31 -10.61
N ASP A 74 -12.45 -1.43 -11.60
CA ASP A 74 -12.88 -1.70 -12.98
C ASP A 74 -11.96 -2.70 -13.69
N TYR A 75 -10.64 -2.65 -13.46
CA TYR A 75 -9.74 -3.69 -13.93
C TYR A 75 -10.09 -5.07 -13.37
N ILE A 76 -10.38 -5.15 -12.05
CA ILE A 76 -10.83 -6.39 -11.41
C ILE A 76 -12.11 -6.91 -12.06
N ARG A 77 -13.12 -6.05 -12.28
CA ARG A 77 -14.37 -6.45 -12.95
C ARG A 77 -14.13 -6.98 -14.36
N LYS A 78 -13.28 -6.31 -15.14
CA LYS A 78 -12.93 -6.74 -16.50
C LYS A 78 -12.23 -8.11 -16.48
N LEU A 79 -11.29 -8.34 -15.56
CA LEU A 79 -10.63 -9.65 -15.40
C LEU A 79 -11.63 -10.75 -15.05
N CYS A 80 -12.58 -10.49 -14.14
CA CYS A 80 -13.65 -11.45 -13.85
C CYS A 80 -14.50 -11.76 -15.10
N GLY A 81 -14.83 -10.74 -15.91
CA GLY A 81 -15.52 -10.93 -17.19
C GLY A 81 -14.73 -11.78 -18.17
N MET A 82 -13.41 -11.58 -18.25
CA MET A 82 -12.52 -12.37 -19.11
C MET A 82 -12.41 -13.83 -18.66
N ALA A 83 -12.35 -14.09 -17.35
CA ALA A 83 -12.38 -15.46 -16.81
C ALA A 83 -13.69 -16.18 -17.22
N ASN A 84 -14.83 -15.48 -17.21
CA ASN A 84 -16.09 -16.02 -17.70
C ASN A 84 -16.05 -16.29 -19.21
N ASN A 85 -15.48 -15.37 -20.00
CA ASN A 85 -15.30 -15.56 -21.44
C ASN A 85 -14.44 -16.79 -21.74
N LEU A 86 -13.34 -16.98 -21.02
CA LEU A 86 -12.46 -18.14 -21.16
C LEU A 86 -13.20 -19.44 -20.87
N ASN A 87 -13.97 -19.48 -19.78
CA ASN A 87 -14.75 -20.66 -19.40
C ASN A 87 -15.80 -21.00 -20.46
N GLN A 88 -16.46 -19.98 -21.03
CA GLN A 88 -17.41 -20.19 -22.14
C GLN A 88 -16.72 -20.72 -23.40
N LEU A 89 -15.57 -20.16 -23.78
CA LEU A 89 -14.79 -20.62 -24.93
C LEU A 89 -14.32 -22.05 -24.76
N THR A 90 -13.88 -22.42 -23.56
CA THR A 90 -13.46 -23.79 -23.25
C THR A 90 -14.60 -24.79 -23.47
N ARG A 91 -15.80 -24.46 -22.98
CA ARG A 91 -16.99 -25.31 -23.17
C ARG A 91 -17.42 -25.40 -24.63
N LYS A 92 -17.38 -24.29 -25.37
CA LYS A 92 -17.71 -24.28 -26.81
C LYS A 92 -16.70 -25.08 -27.61
N ALA A 93 -15.41 -24.86 -27.40
CA ALA A 93 -14.33 -25.60 -28.03
C ALA A 93 -14.38 -27.11 -27.74
N HIS A 94 -14.81 -27.52 -26.55
CA HIS A 94 -15.02 -28.93 -26.24
C HIS A 94 -16.16 -29.57 -27.06
N ARG A 95 -17.22 -28.80 -27.38
CA ARG A 95 -18.38 -29.30 -28.14
C ARG A 95 -18.20 -29.21 -29.65
N GLU A 96 -17.61 -28.11 -30.11
CA GLU A 96 -17.61 -27.68 -31.52
C GLU A 96 -16.21 -27.82 -32.14
N GLY A 97 -15.18 -28.06 -31.33
CA GLY A 97 -13.79 -28.12 -31.75
C GLY A 97 -13.07 -26.78 -31.65
N VAL A 98 -11.80 -26.82 -31.23
CA VAL A 98 -11.00 -25.62 -30.91
C VAL A 98 -10.79 -24.69 -32.11
N ARG A 99 -10.65 -25.24 -33.34
CA ARG A 99 -10.37 -24.45 -34.56
C ARG A 99 -11.45 -23.40 -34.83
N LEU A 100 -12.71 -23.67 -34.51
CA LEU A 100 -13.82 -22.75 -34.75
C LEU A 100 -13.79 -21.52 -33.83
N HIS A 101 -13.10 -21.60 -32.69
CA HIS A 101 -13.04 -20.53 -31.69
C HIS A 101 -11.67 -19.86 -31.58
N TYR A 102 -10.72 -20.22 -32.46
CA TYR A 102 -9.34 -19.72 -32.41
C TYR A 102 -9.24 -18.19 -32.35
N GLY A 103 -9.98 -17.48 -33.21
CA GLY A 103 -9.98 -16.02 -33.22
C GLY A 103 -10.53 -15.39 -31.93
N GLN A 104 -11.52 -16.04 -31.29
CA GLN A 104 -12.07 -15.58 -30.01
C GLN A 104 -11.07 -15.81 -28.86
N CYS A 105 -10.34 -16.92 -28.88
CA CYS A 105 -9.25 -17.18 -27.95
C CYS A 105 -8.12 -16.15 -28.10
N GLN A 106 -7.72 -15.84 -29.34
CA GLN A 106 -6.68 -14.84 -29.61
C GLN A 106 -7.09 -13.44 -29.13
N HIS A 107 -8.33 -13.02 -29.40
CA HIS A 107 -8.85 -11.74 -28.91
C HIS A 107 -8.86 -11.67 -27.38
N LEU A 108 -9.27 -12.75 -26.71
CA LEU A 108 -9.28 -12.81 -25.25
C LEU A 108 -7.87 -12.71 -24.66
N LEU A 109 -6.88 -13.36 -25.29
CA LEU A 109 -5.48 -13.31 -24.88
C LEU A 109 -4.90 -11.89 -24.98
N LEU A 110 -5.09 -11.23 -26.13
CA LEU A 110 -4.66 -9.84 -26.33
C LEU A 110 -5.32 -8.86 -25.33
N SER A 111 -6.59 -9.10 -25.02
CA SER A 111 -7.31 -8.27 -24.05
C SER A 111 -6.79 -8.48 -22.62
N LEU A 112 -6.38 -9.70 -22.28
CA LEU A 112 -5.75 -10.01 -20.99
C LEU A 112 -4.38 -9.35 -20.85
N GLU A 113 -3.54 -9.43 -21.89
CA GLU A 113 -2.22 -8.77 -21.93
C GLU A 113 -2.35 -7.27 -21.66
N ASN A 114 -3.25 -6.58 -22.37
CA ASN A 114 -3.49 -5.15 -22.19
C ASN A 114 -3.93 -4.78 -20.75
N ILE A 115 -4.77 -5.59 -20.11
CA ILE A 115 -5.20 -5.30 -18.73
C ILE A 115 -4.08 -5.58 -17.73
N ILE A 116 -3.29 -6.63 -17.95
CA ILE A 116 -2.15 -6.96 -17.09
C ILE A 116 -1.10 -5.84 -17.15
N ASP A 117 -0.85 -5.27 -18.33
CA ASP A 117 0.05 -4.13 -18.50
C ASP A 117 -0.44 -2.90 -17.73
N HIS A 118 -1.74 -2.65 -17.69
CA HIS A 118 -2.32 -1.56 -16.90
C HIS A 118 -2.28 -1.78 -15.38
N ILE A 119 -2.16 -3.02 -14.91
CA ILE A 119 -2.07 -3.34 -13.47
C ILE A 119 -0.60 -3.37 -13.00
N SER A 120 0.34 -3.67 -13.90
CA SER A 120 1.76 -3.89 -13.57
C SER A 120 2.61 -2.62 -13.58
N LEU A 121 2.03 -1.47 -13.95
CA LEU A 121 2.62 -0.13 -13.93
C LEU A 121 2.18 0.65 -12.67
#